data_AF-A0A375HGA5-F1
#
_entry.id   AF-A0A375HGA5-F1
#
_cell.length_a   1.000
_cell.length_b   1.000
_cell.length_c   1.000
_cell.angle_alpha   90.00
_cell.angle_beta   90.00
_cell.angle_gamma   90.00
#
_symmetry.space_group_name_H-M   'P 1'
#
loop_
_entity.id
_entity.type
_entity.pdbx_description
1 polymer ?
#
loop_
_entity_poly.entity_id
_entity_poly.type
_entity_poly.pdbx_seq_one_letter_code
_entity_poly.pdbx_strand_id
1 'polypeptide(L)'
;MDGLRYTIIEVEEAGFFFQHPRFYKRLETWITTIRKLNGAVWMATQSLRQLERVPDFEILKDNVGNLIYLPNSQANTSKDLYKDKFGLTDDQIQMINDAVPNRDYLWITRAQTRMLQSTFSDEMVAMLRSDGVAQSILDRHYASGASDWQQHYVREMLARSA
;
A
#
# COMPACT_ATOMS: atom_id res chain seq x y z
N MET A 1 1.92 4.33 -22.35
CA MET A 1 0.50 4.01 -22.09
C MET A 1 -0.32 4.76 -23.11
N ASP A 2 -1.23 4.08 -23.79
CA ASP A 2 -2.07 4.60 -24.87
C ASP A 2 -3.44 5.12 -24.39
N GLY A 3 -3.78 4.90 -23.11
CA GLY A 3 -5.05 5.30 -22.52
C GLY A 3 -6.22 4.34 -22.79
N LEU A 4 -6.00 3.27 -23.56
CA LEU A 4 -7.06 2.33 -23.94
C LEU A 4 -7.33 1.29 -22.84
N ARG A 5 -6.29 0.85 -22.14
CA ARG A 5 -6.38 -0.12 -21.05
C ARG A 5 -6.12 0.55 -19.72
N TYR A 6 -6.99 0.29 -18.75
CA TYR A 6 -6.75 0.75 -17.39
C TYR A 6 -5.45 0.13 -16.85
N THR A 7 -4.51 0.97 -16.43
CA THR A 7 -3.20 0.51 -15.97
C THR A 7 -2.88 1.06 -14.59
N ILE A 8 -2.46 0.17 -13.69
CA ILE A 8 -1.94 0.53 -12.38
C ILE A 8 -0.41 0.38 -12.42
N ILE A 9 0.30 1.42 -12.00
CA ILE A 9 1.74 1.36 -11.70
C ILE A 9 1.87 1.22 -10.19
N GLU A 10 2.29 0.06 -9.72
CA GLU A 10 2.55 -0.20 -8.31
C GLU A 10 4.02 0.10 -7.98
N VAL A 11 4.23 0.84 -6.89
CA VAL A 11 5.56 1.18 -6.36
C VAL A 11 5.60 0.79 -4.89
N GLU A 12 6.12 -0.41 -4.64
CA GLU A 12 6.42 -0.89 -3.30
C GLU A 12 7.63 -0.18 -2.71
N GLU A 13 7.59 0.12 -1.42
CA GLU A 13 8.63 0.87 -0.69
C GLU A 13 9.08 2.16 -1.41
N ALA A 14 8.11 2.99 -1.80
CA ALA A 14 8.34 4.24 -2.51
C ALA A 14 9.33 5.18 -1.79
N GLY A 15 9.37 5.11 -0.46
CA GLY A 15 10.33 5.81 0.41
C GLY A 15 11.79 5.71 -0.03
N PHE A 16 12.20 4.51 -0.47
CA PHE A 16 13.54 4.26 -0.99
C PHE A 16 13.77 4.99 -2.32
N PHE A 17 12.80 4.89 -3.24
CA PHE A 17 12.93 5.44 -4.58
C PHE A 17 12.92 6.96 -4.63
N PHE A 18 12.29 7.63 -3.66
CA PHE A 18 12.33 9.07 -3.56
C PHE A 18 13.74 9.64 -3.32
N GLN A 19 14.68 8.82 -2.81
CA GLN A 19 16.08 9.22 -2.65
C GLN A 19 16.86 9.24 -3.97
N HIS A 20 16.28 8.74 -5.06
CA HIS A 20 16.91 8.70 -6.38
C HIS A 20 16.34 9.80 -7.30
N PRO A 21 17.07 10.91 -7.54
CA PRO A 21 16.53 12.09 -8.22
C PRO A 21 15.97 11.81 -9.62
N ARG A 22 16.60 10.89 -10.37
CA ARG A 22 16.13 10.48 -11.70
C ARG A 22 14.79 9.76 -11.64
N PHE A 23 14.58 8.94 -10.63
CA PHE A 23 13.33 8.24 -10.42
C PHE A 23 12.25 9.19 -9.92
N TYR A 24 12.57 10.01 -8.92
CA TYR A 24 11.65 11.01 -8.36
C TYR A 24 11.03 11.89 -9.45
N LYS A 25 11.87 12.48 -10.31
CA LYS A 25 11.41 13.30 -11.44
C LYS A 25 10.48 12.55 -12.40
N ARG A 26 10.73 11.26 -12.62
CA ARG A 26 9.87 10.43 -13.46
C ARG A 26 8.53 10.14 -12.78
N LEU A 27 8.55 9.87 -11.48
CA LEU A 27 7.35 9.64 -10.69
C LEU A 27 6.46 10.87 -10.62
N GLU A 28 7.01 12.07 -10.44
CA GLU A 28 6.25 13.33 -10.52
C GLU A 28 5.53 13.48 -11.86
N THR A 29 6.21 13.12 -12.95
CA THR A 29 5.61 13.12 -14.30
C THR A 29 4.46 12.13 -14.36
N TRP A 30 4.62 10.92 -13.82
CA TRP A 30 3.55 9.92 -13.81
C TRP A 30 2.36 10.38 -12.99
N ILE A 31 2.55 10.78 -11.75
CA ILE A 31 1.47 11.19 -10.83
C ILE A 31 0.61 12.30 -11.44
N THR A 32 1.22 13.26 -12.14
CA THR A 32 0.50 14.39 -12.77
C THR A 32 -0.19 14.04 -14.10
N THR A 33 0.27 12.99 -14.82
CA THR A 33 -0.23 12.66 -16.16
C THR A 33 -1.06 11.39 -16.24
N ILE A 34 -0.90 10.45 -15.29
CA ILE A 34 -1.47 9.09 -15.32
C ILE A 34 -3.00 9.10 -15.50
N ARG A 35 -3.69 10.08 -14.91
CA ARG A 35 -5.14 10.23 -15.03
C ARG A 35 -5.58 10.43 -16.49
N LYS A 36 -4.81 11.17 -17.29
CA LYS A 36 -5.11 11.38 -18.73
C LYS A 36 -4.85 10.12 -19.56
N LEU A 37 -4.08 9.18 -19.02
CA LEU A 37 -3.71 7.91 -19.64
C LEU A 37 -4.55 6.75 -19.13
N ASN A 38 -5.71 7.01 -18.53
CA ASN A 38 -6.59 6.00 -17.94
C ASN A 38 -5.83 5.08 -16.97
N GLY A 39 -5.06 5.65 -16.05
CA GLY A 39 -4.29 4.85 -15.10
C GLY A 39 -4.21 5.45 -13.71
N ALA A 40 -3.64 4.67 -12.81
CA ALA A 40 -3.34 5.06 -11.44
C ALA A 40 -1.90 4.72 -11.07
N VAL A 41 -1.31 5.51 -10.18
CA VAL A 41 -0.08 5.15 -9.48
C VAL A 41 -0.48 4.75 -8.07
N TRP A 42 -0.10 3.55 -7.64
CA TRP A 42 -0.32 3.03 -6.29
C TRP A 42 1.03 2.90 -5.60
N MET A 43 1.17 3.52 -4.42
CA MET A 43 2.44 3.54 -3.70
C MET A 43 2.24 3.01 -2.29
N ALA A 44 3.19 2.19 -1.84
CA ALA A 44 3.28 1.75 -0.45
C ALA A 44 4.62 2.19 0.16
N THR A 45 4.61 2.52 1.45
CA THR A 45 5.83 2.77 2.23
C THR A 45 5.64 2.26 3.65
N GLN A 46 6.71 1.72 4.22
CA GLN A 46 6.68 1.23 5.60
C GLN A 46 6.83 2.34 6.64
N SER A 47 7.28 3.54 6.25
CA SER A 47 7.63 4.59 7.23
C SER A 47 7.34 6.00 6.73
N LEU A 48 6.46 6.70 7.44
CA LEU A 48 6.21 8.12 7.23
C LEU A 48 7.47 8.98 7.44
N ARG A 49 8.43 8.54 8.26
CA ARG A 49 9.71 9.25 8.43
C ARG A 49 10.58 9.22 7.17
N GLN A 50 10.44 8.18 6.34
CA GLN A 50 11.15 8.16 5.06
C GLN A 50 10.57 9.22 4.12
N LEU A 51 9.24 9.34 4.10
CA LEU A 51 8.53 10.36 3.31
C LEU A 51 8.85 11.78 3.77
N GLU A 52 9.02 12.01 5.06
CA GLU A 52 9.39 13.33 5.61
C GLU A 52 10.72 13.86 5.04
N ARG A 53 11.65 12.95 4.70
CA ARG A 53 12.96 13.30 4.14
C ARG A 53 12.91 13.61 2.65
N VAL A 54 11.76 13.41 2.01
CA VAL A 54 11.58 13.62 0.58
C VAL A 54 11.40 15.11 0.32
N PRO A 55 12.26 15.74 -0.51
CA PRO A 55 12.08 17.12 -0.91
C PRO A 55 10.71 17.33 -1.55
N ASP A 56 10.01 18.39 -1.16
CA ASP A 56 8.74 18.82 -1.76
C ASP A 56 7.61 17.76 -1.73
N PHE A 57 7.65 16.83 -0.77
CA PHE A 57 6.62 15.78 -0.65
C PHE A 57 5.19 16.32 -0.57
N GLU A 58 4.98 17.47 0.08
CA GLU A 58 3.65 18.12 0.15
C GLU A 58 3.09 18.43 -1.24
N ILE A 59 3.93 18.86 -2.18
CA ILE A 59 3.54 19.16 -3.56
C ILE A 59 3.12 17.87 -4.29
N LEU A 60 3.84 16.77 -4.02
CA LEU A 60 3.49 15.46 -4.56
C LEU A 60 2.17 14.96 -3.95
N LYS A 61 1.99 15.13 -2.64
CA LYS A 61 0.78 14.74 -1.89
C LYS A 61 -0.48 15.40 -2.45
N ASP A 62 -0.40 16.65 -2.90
CA ASP A 62 -1.54 17.34 -3.54
C ASP A 62 -2.09 16.59 -4.76
N ASN A 63 -1.25 15.82 -5.45
CA ASN A 63 -1.66 15.02 -6.60
C ASN A 63 -2.14 13.61 -6.21
N VAL A 64 -2.00 13.21 -4.94
CA VAL A 64 -2.48 11.92 -4.43
C VAL A 64 -3.94 12.04 -4.01
N GLY A 65 -4.83 11.42 -4.79
CA GLY A 65 -6.28 11.50 -4.54
C GLY A 65 -6.80 10.67 -3.37
N ASN A 66 -6.03 9.65 -2.97
CA ASN A 66 -6.39 8.71 -1.90
C ASN A 66 -5.16 8.43 -1.04
N LEU A 67 -5.30 8.63 0.27
CA LEU A 67 -4.32 8.21 1.27
C LEU A 67 -4.97 7.13 2.14
N ILE A 68 -4.27 6.02 2.35
CA ILE A 68 -4.72 4.94 3.22
C ILE A 68 -3.66 4.78 4.30
N TYR A 69 -4.03 5.11 5.54
CA TYR A 69 -3.18 4.94 6.70
C TYR A 69 -3.50 3.61 7.38
N LEU A 70 -2.45 2.85 7.67
CA LEU A 70 -2.53 1.61 8.44
C LEU A 70 -2.44 1.91 9.94
N PRO A 71 -2.88 0.97 10.80
CA PRO A 71 -2.79 1.10 12.24
C PRO A 71 -1.38 1.40 12.72
N ASN A 72 -1.23 2.41 13.58
CA ASN A 72 0.04 2.75 14.21
C ASN A 72 -0.18 3.23 15.64
N SER A 73 0.04 2.34 16.60
CA SER A 73 -0.12 2.61 18.05
C SER A 73 0.85 3.65 18.62
N GLN A 74 1.79 4.15 17.81
CA GLN A 74 2.71 5.24 18.14
C GLN A 74 2.36 6.55 17.42
N ALA A 75 1.21 6.62 16.75
CA ALA A 75 0.79 7.80 16.00
C ALA A 75 0.63 9.01 16.93
N ASN A 76 0.08 8.82 18.13
CA ASN A 76 -0.01 9.88 19.14
C ASN A 76 1.36 10.29 19.70
N THR A 77 2.30 9.35 19.84
CA THR A 77 3.68 9.65 20.26
C THR A 77 4.44 10.44 19.20
N SER A 78 4.12 10.23 17.92
CA SER A 78 4.77 10.89 16.78
C SER A 78 3.86 11.93 16.11
N LYS A 79 3.03 12.64 16.90
CA LYS A 79 1.93 13.46 16.39
C LYS A 79 2.37 14.50 15.36
N ASP A 80 3.47 15.19 15.64
CA ASP A 80 4.02 16.26 14.79
C ASP A 80 4.34 15.76 13.38
N LEU A 81 4.83 14.52 13.24
CA LEU A 81 5.07 13.92 11.93
C LEU A 81 3.78 13.84 11.11
N TYR A 82 2.67 13.40 11.71
CA TYR A 82 1.38 13.29 11.01
C TYR A 82 0.73 14.64 10.76
N LYS A 83 0.83 15.57 11.71
CA LYS A 83 0.23 16.91 11.58
C LYS A 83 1.00 17.75 10.58
N ASP A 84 2.31 17.90 10.77
CA ASP A 84 3.10 18.91 10.07
C ASP A 84 3.48 18.48 8.67
N LYS A 85 3.66 17.17 8.43
CA LYS A 85 4.10 16.60 7.13
C LYS A 85 2.99 15.93 6.32
N PHE A 86 1.82 15.76 6.92
CA PHE A 86 0.70 15.11 6.22
C PHE A 86 -0.61 15.86 6.39
N GLY A 87 -0.68 16.84 7.30
CA GLY A 87 -1.86 17.67 7.48
C GLY A 87 -3.02 16.95 8.17
N LEU A 88 -2.74 15.91 8.95
CA LEU A 88 -3.79 15.20 9.67
C LEU A 88 -4.24 16.00 10.90
N THR A 89 -5.54 15.93 11.17
CA THR A 89 -6.16 16.44 12.39
C THR A 89 -5.85 15.54 13.59
N ASP A 90 -6.00 16.09 14.79
CA ASP A 90 -5.81 15.31 16.02
C ASP A 90 -6.75 14.09 16.09
N ASP A 91 -7.98 14.22 15.61
CA ASP A 91 -8.96 13.13 15.56
C ASP A 91 -8.55 12.03 14.56
N GLN A 92 -8.07 12.40 13.36
CA GLN A 92 -7.55 11.44 12.39
C GLN A 92 -6.36 10.66 12.94
N ILE A 93 -5.47 11.32 13.68
CA ILE A 93 -4.32 10.67 14.31
C ILE A 93 -4.78 9.72 15.40
N GLN A 94 -5.77 10.11 16.20
CA GLN A 94 -6.37 9.23 17.21
C GLN A 94 -7.00 7.99 16.55
N MET A 95 -7.71 8.16 15.43
CA MET A 95 -8.26 7.03 14.67
C MET A 95 -7.18 6.05 14.20
N ILE A 96 -6.03 6.55 13.72
CA ILE A 96 -4.88 5.70 13.32
C ILE A 96 -4.27 5.00 14.54
N ASN A 97 -4.17 5.70 15.66
CA ASN A 97 -3.59 5.19 16.89
C ASN A 97 -4.38 4.02 17.48
N ASP A 98 -5.71 4.12 17.43
CA ASP A 98 -6.63 3.16 18.03
C ASP A 98 -7.11 2.08 17.05
N ALA A 99 -6.75 2.19 15.77
CA ALA A 99 -7.10 1.24 14.74
C ALA A 99 -6.53 -0.16 15.03
N VAL A 100 -7.29 -1.20 14.67
CA VAL A 100 -6.88 -2.59 14.86
C VAL A 100 -6.09 -3.11 13.65
N PRO A 101 -4.86 -3.62 13.85
CA PRO A 101 -4.04 -4.25 12.81
C PRO A 101 -4.79 -5.33 12.01
N ASN A 102 -4.53 -5.42 10.71
CA ASN A 102 -5.13 -6.38 9.77
C ASN A 102 -6.66 -6.30 9.66
N ARG A 103 -7.27 -5.19 10.11
CA ARG A 103 -8.71 -4.98 10.08
C ARG A 103 -9.05 -3.56 9.64
N ASP A 104 -8.50 -2.58 10.35
CA ASP A 104 -8.88 -1.17 10.22
C ASP A 104 -7.87 -0.43 9.34
N TYR A 105 -8.38 0.38 8.40
CA TYR A 105 -7.60 1.19 7.48
C TYR A 105 -8.23 2.58 7.34
N LEU A 106 -7.54 3.64 7.76
CA LEU A 106 -8.06 4.99 7.67
C LEU A 106 -7.89 5.51 6.24
N TRP A 107 -8.99 5.63 5.52
CA TRP A 107 -9.02 6.17 4.16
C TRP A 107 -9.36 7.67 4.18
N ILE A 108 -8.47 8.46 3.58
CA ILE A 108 -8.59 9.91 3.46
C ILE A 108 -8.59 10.27 1.98
N THR A 109 -9.56 11.10 1.59
CA THR A 109 -9.59 11.81 0.31
C THR A 109 -9.70 13.30 0.56
N ARG A 110 -9.71 14.11 -0.51
CA ARG A 110 -9.96 15.56 -0.40
C ARG A 110 -11.31 15.92 0.22
N ALA A 111 -12.30 15.02 0.15
CA ALA A 111 -13.68 15.31 0.56
C ALA A 111 -14.09 14.60 1.85
N GLN A 112 -13.40 13.53 2.25
CA GLN A 112 -13.84 12.71 3.37
C GLN A 112 -12.71 11.94 4.05
N THR A 113 -12.99 11.55 5.29
CA THR A 113 -12.22 10.58 6.06
C THR A 113 -13.17 9.48 6.53
N ARG A 114 -12.80 8.22 6.33
CA ARG A 114 -13.57 7.04 6.74
C ARG A 114 -12.65 5.94 7.23
N MET A 115 -13.03 5.29 8.32
CA MET A 115 -12.41 4.02 8.70
C MET A 115 -13.00 2.91 7.82
N LEU A 116 -12.15 2.26 7.04
CA LEU A 116 -12.51 1.05 6.30
C LEU A 116 -12.17 -0.15 7.16
N GLN A 117 -13.04 -1.17 7.13
CA GLN A 117 -12.79 -2.45 7.78
C GLN A 117 -12.73 -3.54 6.73
N SER A 118 -11.62 -4.27 6.70
CA SER A 118 -11.43 -5.43 5.83
C SER A 118 -11.46 -6.70 6.67
N THR A 119 -11.97 -7.78 6.07
CA THR A 119 -11.84 -9.14 6.60
C THR A 119 -11.14 -9.96 5.53
N PHE A 120 -9.98 -10.51 5.86
CA PHE A 120 -9.23 -11.37 4.96
C PHE A 120 -9.52 -12.81 5.36
N SER A 121 -10.03 -13.62 4.42
CA SER A 121 -10.16 -15.06 4.67
C SER A 121 -8.79 -15.71 4.70
N ASP A 122 -8.68 -16.89 5.31
CA ASP A 122 -7.42 -17.63 5.35
C ASP A 122 -6.90 -17.94 3.93
N GLU A 123 -7.81 -18.15 2.96
CA GLU A 123 -7.45 -18.29 1.55
C GLU A 123 -6.79 -17.03 0.99
N MET A 124 -7.37 -15.85 1.27
CA MET A 124 -6.79 -14.58 0.84
C MET A 124 -5.41 -14.36 1.46
N VAL A 125 -5.28 -14.63 2.76
CA VAL A 125 -4.00 -14.52 3.46
C VAL A 125 -2.99 -15.49 2.86
N ALA A 126 -3.37 -16.74 2.59
CA ALA A 126 -2.51 -17.72 1.92
C ALA A 126 -2.03 -17.25 0.55
N MET A 127 -2.90 -16.64 -0.26
CA MET A 127 -2.54 -16.08 -1.56
C MET A 127 -1.60 -14.87 -1.48
N LEU A 128 -1.64 -14.11 -0.39
CA LEU A 128 -0.82 -12.90 -0.19
C LEU A 128 0.54 -13.18 0.47
N ARG A 129 0.80 -14.40 0.93
CA ARG A 129 2.07 -14.73 1.58
C ARG A 129 3.24 -14.75 0.59
N SER A 130 4.33 -14.13 1.00
CA SER A 130 5.57 -14.00 0.21
C SER A 130 6.81 -14.52 0.93
N ASP A 131 6.66 -15.17 2.09
CA ASP A 131 7.77 -15.79 2.81
C ASP A 131 8.33 -17.02 2.07
N GLY A 132 9.56 -17.45 2.43
CA GLY A 132 10.25 -18.52 1.72
C GLY A 132 9.52 -19.86 1.70
N VAL A 133 8.67 -20.14 2.71
CA VAL A 133 7.85 -21.36 2.71
C VAL A 133 6.74 -21.24 1.66
N ALA A 134 6.04 -20.11 1.63
CA ALA A 134 5.02 -19.84 0.62
C ALA A 134 5.61 -19.90 -0.80
N GLN A 135 6.76 -19.28 -1.04
CA GLN A 135 7.44 -19.30 -2.34
C GLN A 135 7.80 -20.73 -2.78
N SER A 136 8.38 -21.53 -1.88
CA SER A 136 8.74 -22.92 -2.21
C SER A 136 7.53 -23.79 -2.56
N ILE A 137 6.40 -23.59 -1.87
CA ILE A 137 5.15 -24.31 -2.14
C ILE A 137 4.55 -23.83 -3.46
N LEU A 138 4.55 -22.52 -3.70
CA LEU A 138 4.11 -21.89 -4.95
C LEU A 138 4.86 -22.45 -6.15
N ASP A 139 6.19 -22.43 -6.12
CA ASP A 139 7.04 -22.89 -7.22
C ASP A 139 6.77 -24.35 -7.56
N ARG A 140 6.61 -25.21 -6.54
CA ARG A 140 6.33 -26.64 -6.73
C ARG A 140 4.96 -26.89 -7.35
N HIS A 141 3.91 -26.20 -6.88
CA HIS A 141 2.57 -26.34 -7.46
C HIS A 141 2.51 -25.73 -8.86
N TYR A 142 3.11 -24.56 -9.08
CA TYR A 142 3.18 -23.94 -10.40
C TYR A 142 3.92 -24.83 -11.41
N ALA A 143 5.06 -25.39 -11.03
CA ALA A 143 5.84 -26.30 -11.87
C ALA A 143 5.15 -27.64 -12.17
N SER A 144 4.10 -28.00 -11.43
CA SER A 144 3.33 -29.23 -11.69
C SER A 144 2.59 -29.18 -13.03
N GLY A 145 2.30 -27.99 -13.55
CA GLY A 145 1.51 -27.80 -14.78
C GLY A 145 0.03 -28.16 -14.65
N ALA A 146 -0.45 -28.52 -13.45
CA ALA A 146 -1.85 -28.83 -13.21
C ALA A 146 -2.72 -27.58 -13.44
N SER A 147 -3.87 -27.71 -14.11
CA SER A 147 -4.77 -26.57 -14.36
C SER A 147 -5.33 -25.93 -13.08
N ASP A 148 -5.32 -26.66 -11.98
CA ASP A 148 -5.81 -26.29 -10.65
C ASP A 148 -4.67 -26.14 -9.61
N TRP A 149 -3.45 -25.86 -10.07
CA TRP A 149 -2.29 -25.70 -9.18
C TRP A 149 -2.50 -24.63 -8.09
N GLN A 150 -3.29 -23.59 -8.37
CA GLN A 150 -3.61 -22.53 -7.42
C GLN A 150 -4.43 -23.06 -6.23
N GLN A 151 -5.42 -23.92 -6.49
CA GLN A 151 -6.21 -24.56 -5.45
C GLN A 151 -5.36 -25.50 -4.61
N HIS A 152 -4.42 -26.22 -5.24
CA HIS A 152 -3.46 -27.08 -4.52
C HIS A 152 -2.51 -26.27 -3.63
N TYR A 153 -2.00 -25.14 -4.12
CA TYR A 153 -1.21 -24.19 -3.33
C TYR A 153 -1.99 -23.72 -2.09
N VAL A 154 -3.20 -23.18 -2.28
CA VAL A 154 -4.01 -22.65 -1.18
C VAL A 154 -4.33 -23.76 -0.17
N ARG A 155 -4.75 -24.95 -0.62
CA ARG A 155 -5.07 -26.07 0.27
C ARG A 155 -3.87 -26.47 1.14
N GLU A 156 -2.67 -26.54 0.56
CA GLU A 156 -1.46 -26.87 1.33
C GLU A 156 -1.10 -25.75 2.32
N MET A 157 -1.24 -24.49 1.92
CA MET A 157 -1.00 -23.34 2.80
C MET A 157 -1.96 -23.33 4.00
N LEU A 158 -3.26 -23.56 3.77
CA LEU A 158 -4.26 -23.65 4.83
C LEU A 158 -3.98 -24.81 5.80
N ALA A 159 -3.62 -25.98 5.27
CA ALA A 159 -3.30 -27.16 6.09
C ALA A 159 -2.07 -26.96 7.01
N ARG A 160 -1.21 -25.97 6.71
CA ARG A 160 -0.04 -25.61 7.53
C ARG A 160 -0.31 -24.49 8.54
N SER A 161 -1.39 -23.75 8.35
CA SER A 161 -1.80 -22.64 9.21
C SER A 161 -2.81 -23.06 10.30
N ALA A 162 -3.39 -24.27 10.17
CA ALA A 162 -4.23 -24.93 11.17
C ALA A 162 -3.40 -25.69 12.21
#